data_AF-A0A1I7J9W1-F1
#
_entry.id   AF-A0A1I7J9W1-F1
#
_cell.length_a   1.000
_cell.length_b   1.000
_cell.length_c   1.000
_cell.angle_alpha   90.00
_cell.angle_beta   90.00
_cell.angle_gamma   90.00
#
_symmetry.space_group_name_H-M   'P 1'
#
loop_
_entity.id
_entity.type
_entity.pdbx_description
1 polymer ?
#
loop_
_entity_poly.entity_id
_entity_poly.type
_entity_poly.pdbx_seq_one_letter_code
_entity_poly.pdbx_strand_id
1 'polypeptide(L)'
;MKTIAEIRRRNLDVLAQQHGSVEAVATMAETSPVYLSQIKNQSVDIKTGKRRQMGTVLARKLEAGCGMPVGWMDTDHESPPPASQAPTSAPVPLTRNDRWPFEVAQERLQVLHDCDWIHLNSTIKAIVEVRERDNLARKSANSRS
;
A
#
# COMPACT_ATOMS: atom_id res chain seq x y z
N MET A 1 -3.59 16.37 19.69
CA MET A 1 -4.45 15.80 18.62
C MET A 1 -4.10 16.48 17.32
N LYS A 2 -3.76 15.72 16.27
CA LYS A 2 -3.62 16.28 14.90
C LYS A 2 -5.01 16.33 14.27
N THR A 3 -5.32 17.40 13.54
CA THR A 3 -6.57 17.45 12.76
C THR A 3 -6.46 16.58 11.51
N ILE A 4 -7.59 16.07 11.00
CA ILE A 4 -7.63 15.28 9.74
C ILE A 4 -6.99 16.05 8.58
N ALA A 5 -7.21 17.37 8.52
CA ALA A 5 -6.61 18.22 7.50
C ALA A 5 -5.07 18.25 7.58
N GLU A 6 -4.51 18.24 8.79
CA GLU A 6 -3.07 18.16 8.99
C GLU A 6 -2.48 16.79 8.65
N ILE A 7 -3.21 15.70 8.95
CA ILE A 7 -2.82 14.33 8.59
C ILE A 7 -2.76 14.20 7.06
N ARG A 8 -3.83 14.58 6.36
CA ARG A 8 -3.89 14.58 4.89
C ARG A 8 -2.77 15.37 4.24
N ARG A 9 -2.41 16.54 4.80
CA ARG A 9 -1.31 17.36 4.29
C ARG A 9 0.05 16.67 4.44
N ARG A 10 0.29 16.02 5.57
CA ARG A 10 1.54 15.25 5.80
C ARG A 10 1.62 14.06 4.86
N ASN A 11 0.52 13.33 4.72
CA ASN A 11 0.42 12.20 3.80
C ASN A 11 0.64 12.61 2.34
N LEU A 12 0.20 13.81 1.95
CA LEU A 12 0.52 14.36 0.63
C LEU A 12 2.04 14.53 0.43
N ASP A 13 2.79 14.93 1.47
CA ASP A 13 4.25 15.05 1.38
C ASP A 13 4.91 13.68 1.26
N VAL A 14 4.42 12.68 1.99
CA VAL A 14 4.85 11.27 1.86
C VAL A 14 4.61 10.75 0.43
N LEU A 15 3.42 10.97 -0.13
CA LEU A 15 3.13 10.61 -1.52
C LEU A 15 4.04 11.35 -2.51
N ALA A 16 4.30 12.63 -2.28
CA ALA A 16 5.19 13.41 -3.13
C ALA A 16 6.64 12.90 -3.07
N GLN A 17 7.11 12.43 -1.92
CA GLN A 17 8.42 11.79 -1.80
C GLN A 17 8.47 10.42 -2.51
N GLN A 18 7.41 9.61 -2.39
CA GLN A 18 7.31 8.30 -3.03
C GLN A 18 7.23 8.38 -4.56
N HIS A 19 6.47 9.33 -5.08
CA HIS A 19 6.28 9.55 -6.52
C HIS A 19 7.24 10.60 -7.11
N GLY A 20 8.18 11.12 -6.31
CA GLY A 20 9.22 12.08 -6.70
C GLY A 20 8.79 13.54 -6.71
N SER A 21 7.52 13.88 -6.98
CA SER A 21 7.04 15.25 -6.89
C SER A 21 5.54 15.39 -6.62
N VAL A 22 5.13 16.56 -6.11
CA VAL A 22 3.71 16.91 -5.93
C VAL A 22 2.98 16.98 -7.29
N GLU A 23 3.70 17.34 -8.36
CA GLU A 23 3.16 17.43 -9.72
C GLU A 23 2.89 16.04 -10.31
N ALA A 24 3.75 15.06 -10.04
CA ALA A 24 3.52 13.67 -10.42
C ALA A 24 2.24 13.15 -9.77
N VAL A 25 2.09 13.37 -8.47
CA VAL A 25 0.88 13.02 -7.70
C VAL A 25 -0.36 13.75 -8.23
N ALA A 26 -0.23 15.02 -8.60
CA ALA A 26 -1.32 15.80 -9.19
C ALA A 26 -1.82 15.21 -10.51
N THR A 27 -0.86 14.83 -11.37
CA THR A 27 -1.11 14.23 -12.68
C THR A 27 -1.82 12.89 -12.52
N MET A 28 -1.34 12.04 -11.60
CA MET A 28 -1.95 10.74 -11.31
C MET A 28 -3.38 10.85 -10.78
N ALA A 29 -3.67 11.87 -9.96
CA ALA A 29 -4.99 12.10 -9.38
C ALA A 29 -5.92 13.00 -10.22
N GLU A 30 -5.52 13.32 -11.46
CA GLU A 30 -6.22 14.24 -12.37
C GLU A 30 -6.69 15.51 -11.65
N THR A 31 -5.76 16.17 -10.96
CA THR A 31 -6.03 17.36 -10.17
C THR A 31 -5.02 18.46 -10.45
N SER A 32 -5.35 19.68 -10.06
CA SER A 32 -4.48 20.83 -10.32
C SER A 32 -3.24 20.78 -9.42
N PRO A 33 -2.01 20.76 -9.98
CA PRO A 33 -0.78 20.80 -9.20
C PRO A 33 -0.66 22.11 -8.39
N VAL A 34 -1.17 23.22 -8.94
CA VAL A 34 -1.25 24.51 -8.26
C VAL A 34 -2.12 24.40 -7.00
N TYR A 35 -3.27 23.71 -7.10
CA TYR A 35 -4.17 23.53 -5.97
C TYR A 35 -3.54 22.66 -4.87
N LEU A 36 -2.83 21.58 -5.23
CA LEU A 36 -2.08 20.77 -4.26
C LEU A 36 -0.95 21.55 -3.61
N SER A 37 -0.21 22.36 -4.37
CA SER A 37 0.85 23.22 -3.83
C SER A 37 0.31 24.25 -2.83
N GLN A 38 -0.87 24.85 -3.11
CA GLN A 38 -1.54 25.75 -2.17
C GLN A 38 -1.95 25.06 -0.86
N ILE A 39 -2.42 23.81 -0.94
CA ILE A 39 -2.75 23.00 0.25
C ILE A 39 -1.48 22.64 1.03
N LYS A 40 -0.41 22.25 0.33
CA LYS A 40 0.90 21.93 0.94
C LYS A 40 1.47 23.14 1.69
N ASN A 41 1.47 24.31 1.04
CA ASN A 41 1.96 25.57 1.58
C ASN A 41 0.99 26.24 2.56
N GLN A 42 -0.16 25.63 2.83
CA GLN A 42 -1.21 26.17 3.70
C GLN A 42 -1.61 27.61 3.34
N SER A 43 -1.70 27.90 2.05
CA SER A 43 -2.03 29.24 1.56
C SER A 43 -3.33 29.72 2.21
N VAL A 44 -3.29 30.94 2.74
CA VAL A 44 -4.44 31.56 3.40
C VAL A 44 -5.38 32.07 2.32
N ASP A 45 -6.64 31.69 2.42
CA ASP A 45 -7.66 32.23 1.55
C ASP A 45 -7.99 33.67 1.99
N ILE A 46 -7.70 34.64 1.11
CA ILE A 46 -7.80 36.08 1.41
C ILE A 46 -9.24 36.48 1.78
N LYS A 47 -10.25 35.75 1.29
CA LYS A 47 -11.66 36.06 1.54
C LYS A 47 -12.18 35.52 2.87
N THR A 48 -11.65 34.38 3.32
CA THR A 48 -12.13 33.71 4.55
C THR A 48 -11.14 33.72 5.70
N GLY A 49 -9.89 34.15 5.46
CA GLY A 49 -8.81 34.13 6.45
C GLY A 49 -8.38 32.73 6.90
N LYS A 50 -8.93 31.68 6.28
CA LYS A 50 -8.67 30.28 6.65
C LYS A 50 -7.62 29.67 5.74
N ARG A 51 -6.77 28.81 6.30
CA ARG A 51 -5.79 28.01 5.54
C ARG A 51 -6.55 27.05 4.62
N ARG A 52 -6.13 26.90 3.37
CA ARG A 52 -6.68 25.90 2.46
C ARG A 52 -6.40 24.49 2.98
N GLN A 53 -7.45 23.68 3.06
CA GLN A 53 -7.40 22.32 3.57
C GLN A 53 -7.84 21.32 2.51
N MET A 54 -7.30 20.11 2.60
CA MET A 54 -7.69 19.02 1.73
C MET A 54 -9.06 18.46 2.13
N GLY A 55 -10.06 18.74 1.30
CA GLY A 55 -11.40 18.15 1.44
C GLY A 55 -11.43 16.66 1.16
N THR A 56 -12.48 15.98 1.60
CA THR A 56 -12.65 14.53 1.45
C THR A 56 -12.69 14.10 -0.02
N VAL A 57 -13.31 14.89 -0.90
CA VAL A 57 -13.37 14.60 -2.34
C VAL A 57 -11.97 14.57 -2.96
N LEU A 58 -11.14 15.58 -2.65
CA LEU A 58 -9.75 15.61 -3.13
C LEU A 58 -8.95 14.45 -2.55
N ALA A 59 -9.19 14.09 -1.29
CA ALA A 59 -8.50 12.99 -0.65
C ALA A 59 -8.79 11.65 -1.34
N ARG A 60 -10.07 11.37 -1.65
CA ARG A 60 -10.45 10.16 -2.40
C ARG A 60 -9.88 10.12 -3.82
N LYS A 61 -9.84 11.27 -4.51
CA LYS A 61 -9.22 11.34 -5.85
C LYS A 61 -7.73 11.01 -5.81
N LEU A 62 -7.02 11.52 -4.81
CA LEU A 62 -5.60 11.23 -4.61
C LEU A 62 -5.38 9.76 -4.29
N GLU A 63 -6.19 9.17 -3.43
CA GLU A 63 -6.15 7.73 -3.14
C GLU A 63 -6.36 6.90 -4.42
N ALA A 64 -7.40 7.20 -5.19
CA ALA A 64 -7.69 6.49 -6.44
C ALA A 64 -6.59 6.67 -7.50
N GLY A 65 -6.07 7.89 -7.67
CA GLY A 65 -5.02 8.19 -8.64
C GLY A 65 -3.68 7.53 -8.31
N CYS A 66 -3.36 7.43 -7.02
CA CYS A 66 -2.14 6.77 -6.54
C CYS A 66 -2.30 5.26 -6.33
N GLY A 67 -3.49 4.67 -6.57
CA GLY A 67 -3.74 3.24 -6.33
C GLY A 67 -3.78 2.85 -4.85
N MET A 68 -4.02 3.82 -3.95
CA MET A 68 -4.03 3.61 -2.51
C MET A 68 -5.42 3.19 -2.00
N PRO A 69 -5.48 2.42 -0.89
CA PRO A 69 -6.76 2.03 -0.31
C PRO A 69 -7.53 3.24 0.22
N VAL A 70 -8.87 3.14 0.18
CA VAL A 70 -9.78 4.15 0.73
C VAL A 70 -9.50 4.35 2.22
N GLY A 71 -9.15 5.57 2.62
CA GLY A 71 -8.88 5.95 4.01
C GLY A 71 -7.39 6.04 4.32
N TRP A 72 -6.55 5.73 3.35
CA TRP A 72 -5.10 5.88 3.48
C TRP A 72 -4.72 7.32 3.84
N MET A 73 -5.33 8.33 3.22
CA MET A 73 -4.97 9.73 3.51
C MET A 73 -5.53 10.26 4.83
N ASP A 74 -6.47 9.55 5.47
CA ASP A 74 -6.97 9.88 6.80
C ASP A 74 -6.16 9.22 7.93
N THR A 75 -5.23 8.32 7.58
CA THR A 75 -4.38 7.58 8.51
C THR A 75 -3.05 8.29 8.70
N ASP A 76 -2.56 8.44 9.92
CA ASP A 76 -1.25 9.08 10.18
C ASP A 76 -0.10 8.11 9.87
N HIS A 77 0.64 8.36 8.78
CA HIS A 77 1.79 7.55 8.35
C HIS A 77 3.14 8.15 8.74
N GLU A 78 3.15 9.33 9.38
CA GLU A 78 4.38 10.01 9.82
C GLU A 78 4.88 9.46 11.17
N SER A 79 3.99 8.87 11.96
CA SER A 79 4.43 8.05 13.09
C SER A 79 4.86 6.70 12.53
N PRO A 80 6.10 6.21 12.81
CA PRO A 80 6.34 4.77 12.67
C PRO A 80 5.21 4.08 13.42
N PRO A 81 4.65 2.99 12.87
CA PRO A 81 3.64 2.25 13.61
C PRO A 81 4.20 2.00 15.01
N PRO A 82 3.46 2.32 16.10
CA PRO A 82 3.85 1.74 17.39
C PRO A 82 4.02 0.26 17.10
N ALA A 83 5.14 -0.33 17.53
CA ALA A 83 5.59 -1.68 17.20
C ALA A 83 4.63 -2.79 17.72
N SER A 84 3.35 -2.70 17.37
CA SER A 84 2.19 -3.42 17.90
C SER A 84 1.05 -3.05 16.96
N GLN A 85 0.84 -3.78 15.86
CA GLN A 85 0.27 -5.12 15.90
C GLN A 85 0.99 -6.07 14.93
N ALA A 86 2.12 -6.63 15.37
CA ALA A 86 2.29 -8.07 15.12
C ALA A 86 1.23 -8.79 15.97
N PRO A 87 0.58 -9.87 15.49
CA PRO A 87 -0.28 -10.65 16.35
C PRO A 87 0.53 -11.10 17.56
N THR A 88 0.10 -10.67 18.74
CA THR A 88 0.61 -11.08 20.04
C THR A 88 0.25 -12.54 20.29
N SER A 89 0.89 -13.48 19.59
CA SER A 89 1.26 -14.72 20.25
C SER A 89 2.66 -14.47 20.81
N ALA A 90 2.88 -14.90 22.06
CA ALA A 90 4.18 -14.87 22.71
C ALA A 90 5.31 -15.29 21.75
N PRO A 91 6.58 -14.88 21.94
CA PRO A 91 7.68 -15.49 21.21
C PRO A 91 7.67 -16.97 21.58
N VAL A 92 7.01 -17.78 20.75
CA VAL A 92 7.24 -19.21 20.66
C VAL A 92 8.75 -19.28 20.45
N PRO A 93 9.52 -19.93 21.34
CA PRO A 93 10.93 -20.13 21.07
C PRO A 93 10.98 -20.80 19.71
N LEU A 94 11.49 -20.09 18.70
CA LEU A 94 11.66 -20.66 17.37
C LEU A 94 12.53 -21.89 17.59
N THR A 95 11.91 -23.06 17.54
CA THR A 95 12.66 -24.29 17.65
C THR A 95 13.55 -24.33 16.41
N ARG A 96 14.71 -24.98 16.51
CA ARG A 96 15.74 -25.03 15.46
C ARG A 96 15.21 -25.38 14.06
N ASN A 97 14.02 -25.97 13.97
CA ASN A 97 13.33 -26.37 12.75
C ASN A 97 12.65 -25.24 11.97
N ASP A 98 12.42 -24.06 12.56
CA ASP A 98 11.80 -22.91 11.89
C ASP A 98 12.83 -21.93 11.30
N ARG A 99 14.12 -22.24 11.45
CA ARG A 99 15.20 -21.48 10.83
C ARG A 99 15.35 -21.93 9.39
N TRP A 100 15.01 -21.04 8.46
CA TRP A 100 15.25 -21.22 7.04
C TRP A 100 16.69 -21.73 6.80
N PRO A 101 16.90 -22.84 6.07
CA PRO A 101 18.15 -23.61 6.12
C PRO A 101 19.34 -22.92 5.43
N PHE A 102 19.10 -21.81 4.75
CA PHE A 102 20.14 -21.00 4.13
C PHE A 102 20.13 -19.57 4.67
N GLU A 103 21.33 -19.03 4.88
CA GLU A 103 21.51 -17.61 5.20
C GLU A 103 21.09 -16.78 3.98
N VAL A 104 19.96 -16.08 4.11
CA VAL A 104 19.51 -15.14 3.08
C VAL A 104 20.28 -13.84 3.32
N ALA A 105 21.25 -13.54 2.44
CA ALA A 105 21.85 -12.21 2.41
C ALA A 105 20.75 -11.19 2.07
N GLN A 106 20.43 -10.29 3.00
CA GLN A 106 19.36 -9.28 2.86
C GLN A 106 19.52 -8.41 1.61
N GLU A 107 20.72 -8.31 1.05
CA GLU A 107 21.05 -7.51 -0.14
C GLU A 107 20.31 -7.94 -1.42
N ARG A 108 19.72 -9.15 -1.48
CA ARG A 108 18.92 -9.62 -2.63
C ARG A 108 17.41 -9.54 -2.42
N LEU A 109 16.92 -8.86 -1.38
CA LEU A 109 15.50 -8.52 -1.27
C LEU A 109 15.18 -7.40 -2.27
N GLN A 110 15.03 -7.77 -3.54
CA GLN A 110 14.40 -6.89 -4.52
C GLN A 110 12.95 -6.69 -4.09
N VAL A 111 12.55 -5.43 -3.89
CA VAL A 111 11.15 -5.07 -3.68
C VAL A 111 10.42 -5.44 -4.96
N LEU A 112 9.54 -6.45 -4.90
CA LEU A 112 8.70 -6.83 -6.01
C LEU A 112 7.86 -5.61 -6.42
N HIS A 113 7.99 -5.16 -7.66
CA HIS A 113 7.12 -4.12 -8.19
C HIS A 113 5.72 -4.72 -8.48
N ASP A 114 4.70 -3.88 -8.57
CA ASP A 114 3.30 -4.35 -8.72
C ASP A 114 3.11 -5.29 -9.93
N CYS A 115 3.88 -5.10 -11.01
CA CYS A 115 3.87 -5.97 -12.19
C CYS A 115 4.38 -7.39 -11.89
N ASP A 116 5.41 -7.53 -11.04
CA ASP A 116 5.98 -8.81 -10.65
C ASP A 116 5.01 -9.59 -9.77
N TRP A 117 4.27 -8.88 -8.91
CA TRP A 117 3.23 -9.46 -8.07
C TRP A 117 2.09 -10.07 -8.88
N ILE A 118 1.63 -9.37 -9.94
CA ILE A 118 0.59 -9.87 -10.85
C ILE A 118 1.08 -11.13 -11.58
N HIS A 119 2.33 -11.12 -12.07
CA HIS A 119 2.91 -12.24 -12.78
C HIS A 119 3.09 -13.48 -11.88
N LEU A 120 3.53 -13.27 -10.64
CA LEU A 120 3.69 -14.32 -9.64
C LEU A 120 2.34 -14.94 -9.27
N ASN A 121 1.32 -14.12 -9.01
CA ASN A 121 -0.04 -14.63 -8.71
C ASN A 121 -0.65 -15.39 -9.89
N SER A 122 -0.42 -14.95 -11.13
CA SER A 122 -0.87 -15.67 -12.32
C SER A 122 -0.20 -17.05 -12.43
N THR A 123 1.12 -17.09 -12.22
CA THR A 123 1.91 -18.32 -12.28
C THR A 123 1.50 -19.31 -11.19
N ILE A 124 1.30 -18.83 -9.97
CA ILE A 124 0.84 -19.67 -8.85
C ILE A 124 -0.55 -20.25 -9.16
N LYS A 125 -1.49 -19.43 -9.64
CA LYS A 125 -2.83 -19.91 -10.03
C LYS A 125 -2.75 -20.99 -11.10
N ALA A 126 -1.93 -20.81 -12.13
CA ALA A 126 -1.75 -21.81 -13.18
C ALA A 126 -1.22 -23.15 -12.63
N ILE A 127 -0.24 -23.11 -11.71
CA ILE A 127 0.31 -24.32 -11.08
C ILE A 127 -0.75 -25.03 -10.23
N VAL A 128 -1.54 -24.28 -9.46
CA VAL A 128 -2.63 -24.85 -8.65
C VAL A 128 -3.67 -25.51 -9.54
N GLU A 129 -4.11 -24.84 -10.61
CA GLU A 129 -5.09 -25.41 -11.55
C GLU A 129 -4.60 -26.71 -12.21
N VAL A 130 -3.33 -26.76 -12.62
CA VAL A 130 -2.75 -28.00 -13.19
C VAL A 130 -2.82 -29.13 -12.16
N ARG A 131 -2.46 -28.84 -10.90
CA ARG A 131 -2.47 -29.84 -9.83
C ARG A 131 -3.89 -30.29 -9.46
N GLU A 132 -4.87 -29.39 -9.49
CA GLU A 132 -6.27 -29.74 -9.27
C GLU A 132 -6.83 -30.62 -10.39
N ARG A 133 -6.50 -30.33 -11.66
CA ARG A 133 -6.87 -31.20 -12.80
C ARG A 133 -6.32 -32.62 -12.62
N ASP A 134 -5.04 -32.74 -12.26
CA ASP A 134 -4.40 -34.04 -12.02
C ASP A 134 -5.07 -34.80 -10.86
N ASN A 135 -5.41 -34.10 -9.77
CA ASN A 135 -6.10 -34.69 -8.63
C ASN A 135 -7.51 -35.19 -9.00
N LEU A 136 -8.27 -34.43 -9.79
CA LEU A 136 -9.59 -34.81 -10.28
C LEU A 136 -9.51 -36.03 -11.20
N ALA A 137 -8.52 -36.07 -12.11
CA ALA A 137 -8.29 -37.22 -12.99
C ALA A 137 -8.02 -38.50 -12.16
N ARG A 138 -7.14 -38.42 -11.16
CA ARG A 138 -6.86 -39.54 -10.24
C ARG A 138 -8.10 -39.98 -9.46
N LYS A 139 -8.90 -39.04 -8.95
CA LYS A 139 -10.13 -39.34 -8.22
C LYS A 139 -11.17 -40.03 -9.09
N SER A 140 -11.29 -39.61 -10.35
CA SER A 140 -12.22 -40.20 -11.34
C SER A 140 -11.81 -41.62 -11.76
N ALA A 141 -10.50 -41.91 -11.79
CA ALA A 141 -9.98 -43.25 -12.05
C ALA A 141 -10.26 -44.18 -10.86
N ASN A 142 -10.08 -43.69 -9.63
CA ASN A 142 -10.29 -44.48 -8.42
C ASN A 142 -11.77 -44.75 -8.09
N SER A 143 -12.71 -43.99 -8.67
CA SER A 143 -14.16 -44.22 -8.50
C SER A 143 -14.78 -45.13 -9.57
N ARG A 144 -14.00 -45.59 -10.56
CA ARG A 144 -14.45 -46.47 -11.64
C ARG A 144 -13.92 -47.91 -11.53
N SER A 145 -13.07 -48.20 -10.53
CA SER A 145 -12.69 -49.55 -10.09
C SER A 145 -13.54 -49.98 -8.91
#